data_AF-A0A944R723-F1
#
_entry.id   AF-A0A944R723-F1
#
_cell.length_a   1.000
_cell.length_b   1.000
_cell.length_c   1.000
_cell.angle_alpha   90.00
_cell.angle_beta   90.00
_cell.angle_gamma   90.00
#
_symmetry.space_group_name_H-M   'P 1'
#
loop_
_entity.id
_entity.type
_entity.pdbx_description
1 polymer ?
#
loop_
_entity_poly.entity_id
_entity_poly.type
_entity_poly.pdbx_seq_one_letter_code
_entity_poly.pdbx_strand_id
1 'polypeptide(L)'
;MATSLLLLLDDITSALDDVALMTKVAAKKTAGVLGDDLALNAKQVTGIPSDRELPVVFRVARGSLVNKAILVPTALLLSWLLPEAITPLLVIGGAFLCFEGAEKVLHKITTNVFPHHGSTQKQNPTKDRAANADETSRIRGAIRTDFILSAE
;
A
#
# COMPACT_ATOMS: atom_id res chain seq x y z
N MET A 1 -3.81 2.43 50.60
CA MET A 1 -3.52 3.23 49.39
C MET A 1 -2.53 2.54 48.44
N ALA A 2 -1.50 1.83 48.92
CA ALA A 2 -0.57 1.08 48.05
C ALA A 2 -1.20 -0.11 47.30
N THR A 3 -2.19 -0.78 47.88
CA THR A 3 -2.90 -1.92 47.28
C THR A 3 -3.71 -1.54 46.03
N SER A 4 -4.31 -0.34 45.98
CA SER A 4 -5.05 0.14 44.80
C SER A 4 -4.13 0.46 43.62
N LEU A 5 -2.90 0.92 43.87
CA LEU A 5 -1.92 1.18 42.81
C LEU A 5 -1.42 -0.13 42.20
N LEU A 6 -1.14 -1.14 43.04
CA LEU A 6 -0.67 -2.45 42.57
C LEU A 6 -1.76 -3.17 41.76
N LEU A 7 -3.03 -3.06 42.15
CA LEU A 7 -4.14 -3.61 41.36
C LEU A 7 -4.31 -2.91 40.01
N LEU A 8 -4.18 -1.57 39.96
CA LEU A 8 -4.19 -0.82 38.69
C LEU A 8 -3.02 -1.20 37.79
N LEU A 9 -1.83 -1.45 38.38
CA LEU A 9 -0.67 -1.88 37.61
C LEU A 9 -0.87 -3.29 37.04
N ASP A 10 -1.47 -4.19 37.83
CA ASP A 10 -1.81 -5.56 37.41
C ASP A 10 -2.81 -5.56 36.25
N ASP A 11 -3.87 -4.75 36.34
CA ASP A 11 -4.86 -4.56 35.26
C ASP A 11 -4.22 -4.02 33.97
N ILE A 12 -3.31 -3.02 34.10
CA ILE A 12 -2.57 -2.50 32.95
C ILE A 12 -1.67 -3.58 32.36
N THR A 13 -0.97 -4.37 33.18
CA THR A 13 -0.14 -5.46 32.67
C THR A 13 -0.94 -6.55 31.98
N SER A 14 -2.14 -6.88 32.49
CA SER A 14 -3.05 -7.82 31.84
C SER A 14 -3.54 -7.29 30.50
N ALA A 15 -3.96 -6.02 30.44
CA ALA A 15 -4.38 -5.39 29.19
C ALA A 15 -3.25 -5.30 28.16
N LEU A 16 -2.01 -5.04 28.60
CA LEU A 16 -0.84 -5.03 27.74
C LEU A 16 -0.51 -6.42 27.19
N ASP A 17 -0.69 -7.49 27.97
CA ASP A 17 -0.47 -8.87 27.51
C ASP A 17 -1.49 -9.25 26.42
N ASP A 18 -2.77 -8.91 26.62
CA ASP A 18 -3.81 -9.13 25.61
C ASP A 18 -3.52 -8.36 24.31
N VAL A 19 -3.08 -7.10 24.42
CA VAL A 19 -2.66 -6.30 23.27
C VAL A 19 -1.44 -6.93 22.59
N ALA A 20 -0.46 -7.42 23.34
CA ALA A 20 0.73 -8.07 22.80
C ALA A 20 0.38 -9.37 22.04
N LEU A 21 -0.50 -10.20 22.60
CA LEU A 21 -0.98 -11.43 21.99
C LEU A 21 -1.77 -11.15 20.70
N MET A 22 -2.70 -10.19 20.74
CA MET A 22 -3.49 -9.80 19.56
C MET A 22 -2.61 -9.17 18.48
N THR A 23 -1.64 -8.34 18.86
CA THR A 23 -0.66 -7.74 17.94
C THR A 23 0.18 -8.83 17.26
N LYS A 24 0.62 -9.85 18.00
CA LYS A 24 1.36 -10.99 17.44
C LYS A 24 0.54 -11.76 16.41
N VAL A 25 -0.75 -12.01 16.69
CA VAL A 25 -1.66 -12.69 15.76
C VAL A 25 -1.93 -11.83 14.53
N ALA A 26 -2.18 -10.53 14.71
CA ALA A 26 -2.37 -9.59 13.62
C ALA A 26 -1.13 -9.52 12.71
N ALA A 27 0.06 -9.35 13.29
CA ALA A 27 1.32 -9.35 12.55
C ALA A 27 1.52 -10.64 11.74
N LYS A 28 1.19 -11.81 12.31
CA LYS A 28 1.27 -13.09 11.61
C LYS A 28 0.29 -13.18 10.43
N LYS A 29 -0.94 -12.65 10.58
CA LYS A 29 -1.96 -12.65 9.52
C LYS A 29 -1.61 -11.66 8.40
N THR A 30 -1.07 -10.50 8.73
CA THR A 30 -0.70 -9.45 7.77
C THR A 30 0.63 -9.73 7.05
N ALA A 31 1.49 -10.61 7.58
CA ALA A 31 2.78 -10.92 6.97
C ALA A 31 2.69 -11.45 5.53
N GLY A 32 1.63 -12.20 5.19
CA GLY A 32 1.42 -12.72 3.84
C GLY A 32 1.06 -11.62 2.84
N VAL A 33 0.17 -10.71 3.23
CA VAL A 33 -0.25 -9.55 2.43
C VAL A 33 0.92 -8.59 2.25
N LEU A 34 1.67 -8.30 3.32
CA LEU A 34 2.85 -7.42 3.25
C LEU A 34 3.93 -7.97 2.30
N GLY A 35 4.08 -9.30 2.22
CA GLY A 35 4.99 -9.95 1.30
C GLY A 35 4.58 -9.79 -0.17
N ASP A 36 3.27 -9.84 -0.45
CA ASP A 36 2.72 -9.61 -1.78
C ASP A 36 2.92 -8.15 -2.22
N ASP A 37 2.57 -7.19 -1.35
CA ASP A 37 2.73 -5.75 -1.58
C ASP A 37 4.17 -5.38 -1.90
N LEU A 38 5.13 -5.96 -1.16
CA LEU A 38 6.56 -5.75 -1.39
C LEU A 38 7.01 -6.28 -2.75
N ALA A 39 6.51 -7.45 -3.17
CA ALA A 39 6.84 -8.03 -4.47
C ALA A 39 6.25 -7.21 -5.63
N LEU A 40 5.01 -6.74 -5.48
CA LEU A 40 4.33 -5.92 -6.48
C LEU A 40 4.95 -4.51 -6.59
N ASN A 41 5.29 -3.89 -5.46
CA ASN A 41 5.90 -2.55 -5.44
C ASN A 41 7.37 -2.58 -5.89
N ALA A 42 8.13 -3.65 -5.58
CA ALA A 42 9.51 -3.81 -6.06
C ALA A 42 9.58 -3.71 -7.60
N LYS A 43 8.60 -4.29 -8.30
CA LYS A 43 8.48 -4.21 -9.75
C LYS A 43 8.28 -2.78 -10.28
N GLN A 44 7.61 -1.90 -9.52
CA GLN A 44 7.35 -0.51 -9.93
C GLN A 44 8.58 0.40 -9.81
N VAL A 45 9.57 0.00 -9.00
CA VAL A 45 10.81 0.77 -8.78
C VAL A 45 11.98 0.27 -9.65
N THR A 46 11.87 -0.92 -10.26
CA THR A 46 12.91 -1.43 -11.18
C THR A 46 13.14 -0.50 -12.38
N GLY A 47 14.40 -0.11 -12.61
CA GLY A 47 14.84 0.68 -13.77
C GLY A 47 15.18 2.15 -13.48
N ILE A 48 15.22 2.57 -12.22
CA ILE A 48 15.78 3.86 -11.79
C ILE A 48 17.31 3.66 -11.56
N PRO A 49 18.18 4.62 -11.88
CA PRO A 49 19.59 4.51 -11.52
C PRO A 49 19.74 4.30 -10.00
N SER A 50 20.53 3.32 -9.56
CA SER A 50 20.63 2.91 -8.15
C SER A 50 20.95 4.07 -7.19
N ASP A 51 21.65 5.11 -7.65
CA ASP A 51 21.93 6.33 -6.87
C ASP A 51 20.67 7.17 -6.53
N ARG A 52 19.54 6.94 -7.22
CA ARG A 52 18.27 7.68 -7.03
C ARG A 52 17.09 6.82 -6.59
N GLU A 53 17.29 5.51 -6.41
CA GLU A 53 16.24 4.59 -5.96
C GLU A 53 15.80 4.88 -4.52
N LEU A 54 16.75 5.02 -3.58
CA LEU A 54 16.44 5.26 -2.16
C LEU A 54 15.58 6.52 -1.93
N PRO A 55 15.93 7.70 -2.49
CA PRO A 55 15.13 8.91 -2.35
C PRO A 55 13.72 8.77 -2.92
N VAL A 56 13.56 8.04 -4.05
CA VAL A 56 12.25 7.80 -4.66
C VAL A 56 11.39 6.90 -3.78
N VAL A 57 11.93 5.80 -3.29
CA VAL A 57 11.24 4.89 -2.36
C VAL A 57 10.82 5.63 -1.09
N PHE A 58 11.69 6.48 -0.54
CA PHE A 58 11.36 7.27 0.65
C PHE A 58 10.20 8.24 0.41
N ARG A 59 10.13 8.86 -0.78
CA ARG A 59 9.00 9.73 -1.17
C ARG A 59 7.69 8.95 -1.30
N VAL A 60 7.73 7.76 -1.88
CA VAL A 60 6.57 6.86 -1.96
C VAL A 60 6.14 6.41 -0.57
N ALA A 61 7.07 5.99 0.28
CA ALA A 61 6.80 5.57 1.65
C ALA A 61 6.15 6.69 2.48
N ARG A 62 6.65 7.93 2.36
CA ARG A 62 6.04 9.09 3.03
C ARG A 62 4.62 9.37 2.54
N GLY A 63 4.36 9.22 1.24
CA GLY A 63 3.02 9.36 0.67
C GLY A 63 2.05 8.25 1.12
N SER A 64 2.52 7.00 1.11
CA SER A 64 1.81 5.82 1.61
C SER A 64 1.43 5.97 3.09
N LEU A 65 2.34 6.49 3.91
CA LEU A 65 2.09 6.70 5.33
C LEU A 65 0.91 7.66 5.56
N VAL A 66 0.81 8.73 4.77
CA VAL A 66 -0.34 9.66 4.82
C VAL A 66 -1.63 8.96 4.41
N ASN A 67 -1.61 8.14 3.36
CA ASN A 67 -2.78 7.36 2.95
C ASN A 67 -3.28 6.46 4.08
N LYS A 68 -2.38 5.67 4.68
CA LYS A 68 -2.70 4.75 5.78
C LYS A 68 -3.16 5.50 7.03
N ALA A 69 -2.58 6.66 7.33
CA ALA A 69 -2.98 7.51 8.45
C ALA A 69 -4.40 8.09 8.28
N ILE A 70 -4.94 8.16 7.07
CA ILE A 70 -6.32 8.59 6.81
C ILE A 70 -7.27 7.37 6.75
N LEU A 71 -6.88 6.33 6.01
CA LEU A 71 -7.69 5.13 5.82
C LEU A 71 -7.94 4.38 7.13
N VAL A 72 -6.90 4.15 7.95
CA VAL A 72 -7.02 3.35 9.17
C VAL A 72 -7.98 3.98 10.20
N PRO A 73 -7.85 5.27 10.58
CA PRO A 73 -8.82 5.88 11.49
C PRO A 73 -10.23 5.94 10.91
N THR A 74 -10.35 6.19 9.60
CA THR A 74 -11.66 6.26 8.93
C THR A 74 -12.34 4.89 8.94
N ALA A 75 -11.60 3.81 8.68
CA ALA A 75 -12.11 2.44 8.76
C ALA A 75 -12.52 2.07 10.19
N LEU A 76 -11.74 2.46 11.20
CA LEU A 76 -12.08 2.26 12.62
C LEU A 76 -13.35 3.05 13.02
N LEU A 77 -13.48 4.29 12.57
CA LEU A 77 -14.67 5.11 12.77
C LEU A 77 -15.91 4.49 12.09
N LEU A 78 -15.76 4.01 10.86
CA LEU A 78 -16.83 3.37 10.10
C LEU A 78 -17.26 2.05 10.75
N SER A 79 -16.31 1.28 11.27
CA SER A 79 -16.56 0.08 12.08
C SER A 79 -17.36 0.36 13.35
N TRP A 80 -17.12 1.51 13.99
CA TRP A 80 -17.87 1.90 15.17
C TRP A 80 -19.26 2.47 14.84
N LEU A 81 -19.41 3.25 13.77
CA LEU A 81 -20.68 3.89 13.42
C LEU A 81 -21.63 2.93 12.69
N LEU A 82 -21.17 2.26 11.63
CA LEU A 82 -21.98 1.48 10.71
C LEU A 82 -21.23 0.21 10.26
N PRO A 83 -21.10 -0.81 11.13
CA PRO A 83 -20.36 -2.04 10.80
C PRO A 83 -20.95 -2.80 9.62
N GLU A 84 -22.28 -2.74 9.41
CA GLU A 84 -22.93 -3.38 8.27
C GLU A 84 -22.61 -2.73 6.92
N ALA A 85 -22.11 -1.50 6.90
CA ALA A 85 -21.68 -0.83 5.67
C ALA A 85 -20.31 -1.33 5.18
N ILE A 86 -19.50 -1.96 6.05
CA ILE A 86 -18.18 -2.48 5.70
C ILE A 86 -18.28 -3.56 4.62
N THR A 87 -19.14 -4.56 4.82
CA THR A 87 -19.31 -5.68 3.89
C THR A 87 -19.68 -5.24 2.47
N PRO A 88 -20.74 -4.42 2.22
CA PRO A 88 -21.06 -3.97 0.88
C PRO A 88 -19.96 -3.08 0.29
N LEU A 89 -19.29 -2.26 1.10
CA LEU A 89 -18.16 -1.43 0.65
C LEU A 89 -16.99 -2.32 0.15
N LEU A 90 -16.63 -3.36 0.90
CA LEU A 90 -15.59 -4.32 0.50
C LEU A 90 -15.98 -5.11 -0.74
N VAL A 91 -17.24 -5.56 -0.86
CA VAL A 91 -17.70 -6.28 -2.06
C VAL A 91 -17.62 -5.38 -3.30
N ILE A 92 -18.01 -4.11 -3.19
CA ILE A 92 -17.91 -3.15 -4.30
C ILE A 92 -16.44 -2.87 -4.63
N GLY A 93 -15.58 -2.67 -3.63
CA GLY A 93 -14.14 -2.48 -3.82
C GLY A 93 -13.47 -3.67 -4.50
N GLY A 94 -13.76 -4.89 -4.03
CA GLY A 94 -13.28 -6.13 -4.63
C GLY A 94 -13.76 -6.32 -6.07
N ALA A 95 -15.02 -5.99 -6.37
CA ALA A 95 -15.55 -6.03 -7.73
C ALA A 95 -14.82 -5.05 -8.68
N PHE A 96 -14.52 -3.84 -8.20
CA PHE A 96 -13.74 -2.85 -8.96
C PHE A 96 -12.29 -3.33 -9.20
N LEU A 97 -11.64 -3.92 -8.21
CA LEU A 97 -10.32 -4.52 -8.35
C LEU A 97 -10.31 -5.68 -9.35
N CYS A 98 -11.33 -6.55 -9.34
CA CYS A 98 -11.47 -7.61 -10.33
C CYS A 98 -11.61 -7.04 -11.76
N PHE A 99 -12.34 -5.93 -11.91
CA PHE A 99 -12.48 -5.25 -13.20
C PHE A 99 -11.14 -4.69 -13.70
N GLU A 100 -10.42 -3.93 -12.87
CA GLU A 100 -9.13 -3.34 -13.25
C GLU A 100 -8.05 -4.42 -13.47
N GLY A 101 -8.08 -5.49 -12.68
CA GLY A 101 -7.21 -6.66 -12.84
C GLY A 101 -7.46 -7.38 -14.17
N ALA A 102 -8.73 -7.62 -14.53
CA ALA A 102 -9.09 -8.24 -15.80
C ALA A 102 -8.65 -7.38 -17.00
N GLU A 103 -8.82 -6.06 -16.94
CA GLU A 103 -8.38 -5.13 -17.98
C GLU A 103 -6.85 -5.18 -18.17
N LYS A 104 -6.08 -5.16 -17.08
CA LYS A 104 -4.61 -5.25 -17.14
C LYS A 104 -4.12 -6.57 -17.71
N VAL A 105 -4.77 -7.69 -17.34
CA VAL A 105 -4.45 -9.03 -17.89
C VAL A 105 -4.77 -9.08 -19.37
N LEU A 106 -5.95 -8.60 -19.78
CA LEU A 106 -6.37 -8.57 -21.16
C LEU A 106 -5.43 -7.71 -22.01
N HIS A 107 -5.11 -6.50 -21.56
CA HIS A 107 -4.16 -5.62 -22.25
C HIS A 107 -2.79 -6.27 -22.43
N LYS A 108 -2.29 -6.99 -21.42
CA LYS A 108 -1.00 -7.69 -21.49
C LYS A 108 -1.02 -8.85 -22.48
N ILE A 109 -2.14 -9.56 -22.60
CA ILE A 109 -2.32 -10.64 -23.58
C ILE A 109 -2.43 -10.04 -24.99
N THR A 110 -3.27 -9.02 -25.19
CA THR A 110 -3.47 -8.38 -26.50
C THR A 110 -2.21 -7.67 -27.01
N THR A 111 -1.44 -7.03 -26.13
CA THR A 111 -0.14 -6.42 -26.48
C THR A 111 0.92 -7.48 -26.85
N ASN A 112 0.84 -8.69 -26.28
CA ASN A 112 1.72 -9.80 -26.67
C ASN A 112 1.32 -10.43 -28.03
N VAL A 113 0.06 -10.28 -28.45
CA VAL A 113 -0.47 -10.83 -29.70
C VAL A 113 -0.29 -9.84 -30.87
N PHE A 114 -0.27 -8.53 -30.62
CA PHE A 114 0.07 -7.49 -31.59
C PHE A 114 1.23 -6.63 -31.07
N PRO A 115 2.49 -6.96 -31.41
CA PRO A 115 3.62 -6.12 -31.06
C PRO A 115 3.61 -4.85 -31.92
N HIS A 116 2.91 -3.81 -31.47
CA HIS A 116 3.11 -2.47 -32.00
C HIS A 116 4.53 -2.02 -31.62
N HIS A 117 5.40 -1.97 -32.63
CA HIS A 117 6.69 -1.28 -32.59
C HIS A 117 6.50 0.21 -32.25
N GLY A 118 7.19 0.66 -31.21
CA GLY A 118 7.38 2.07 -30.87
C GLY A 118 7.50 2.21 -29.35
N SER A 119 8.63 2.56 -28.75
CA SER A 119 9.76 3.33 -29.23
C SER A 119 10.99 3.07 -28.37
N THR A 120 12.07 2.63 -29.00
CA THR A 120 13.44 2.79 -28.52
C THR A 120 13.75 4.28 -28.41
N GLN A 121 13.50 4.90 -27.24
CA GLN A 121 13.91 6.29 -27.05
C GLN A 121 15.36 6.36 -26.57
N LYS A 122 16.21 6.52 -27.58
CA LYS A 122 17.62 6.93 -27.55
C LYS A 122 17.98 7.79 -26.34
N GLN A 123 19.10 7.42 -25.73
CA GLN A 123 19.96 8.28 -24.94
C GLN A 123 20.19 9.62 -25.67
N ASN A 124 19.78 10.73 -25.08
CA ASN A 124 20.27 12.07 -25.40
C ASN A 124 20.37 12.93 -24.12
N PRO A 125 21.36 13.84 -24.01
CA PRO A 125 21.85 14.41 -22.76
C PRO A 125 21.12 15.71 -22.35
N THR A 126 19.79 15.71 -22.38
CA THR A 126 18.95 16.80 -21.80
C THR A 126 18.14 16.27 -20.62
N LYS A 127 18.79 15.42 -19.80
CA LYS A 127 18.17 14.37 -18.97
C LYS A 127 17.52 14.84 -17.67
N ASP A 128 17.86 15.99 -17.10
CA ASP A 128 17.45 16.26 -15.72
C ASP A 128 16.00 16.75 -15.56
N ARG A 129 15.45 17.56 -16.46
CA ARG A 129 14.05 18.03 -16.32
C ARG A 129 13.01 17.01 -16.78
N ALA A 130 13.32 16.23 -17.82
CA ALA A 130 12.43 15.18 -18.32
C ALA A 130 12.40 13.95 -17.40
N ALA A 131 13.55 13.51 -16.86
CA ALA A 131 13.60 12.40 -15.91
C ALA A 131 12.85 12.71 -14.61
N ASN A 132 12.94 13.93 -14.10
CA ASN A 132 12.22 14.35 -12.88
C ASN A 132 10.68 14.36 -13.05
N ALA A 133 10.18 14.67 -14.25
CA ALA A 133 8.75 14.63 -14.55
C ALA A 133 8.24 13.18 -14.59
N ASP A 134 8.99 12.28 -15.21
CA ASP A 134 8.69 10.84 -15.24
C ASP A 134 8.76 10.23 -13.83
N GLU A 135 9.77 10.56 -13.03
CA GLU A 135 9.89 10.11 -11.64
C GLU A 135 8.72 10.57 -10.76
N THR A 136 8.29 11.83 -10.90
CA THR A 136 7.17 12.37 -10.11
C THR A 136 5.85 11.69 -10.49
N SER A 137 5.66 11.37 -11.78
CA SER A 137 4.49 10.62 -12.23
C SER A 137 4.49 9.18 -11.68
N ARG A 138 5.66 8.52 -11.65
CA ARG A 138 5.83 7.18 -11.05
C ARG A 138 5.57 7.19 -9.55
N ILE A 139 6.07 8.19 -8.82
CA ILE A 139 5.81 8.35 -7.38
C ILE A 139 4.30 8.51 -7.11
N ARG A 140 3.60 9.33 -7.90
CA ARG A 140 2.13 9.49 -7.77
C ARG A 140 1.39 8.19 -8.10
N GLY A 141 1.82 7.46 -9.12
CA GLY A 141 1.25 6.16 -9.49
C GLY A 141 1.39 5.13 -8.37
N ALA A 142 2.58 5.04 -7.77
CA ALA A 142 2.85 4.15 -6.64
C ALA A 142 2.01 4.52 -5.41
N ILE A 143 1.90 5.81 -5.06
CA ILE A 143 1.07 6.27 -3.94
C ILE A 143 -0.42 5.97 -4.19
N ARG A 144 -0.93 6.10 -5.41
CA ARG A 144 -2.32 5.75 -5.75
C ARG A 144 -2.57 4.25 -5.66
N THR A 145 -1.63 3.45 -6.15
CA THR A 145 -1.74 1.99 -6.08
C THR A 145 -1.74 1.54 -4.61
N ASP A 146 -0.84 2.09 -3.79
CA ASP A 146 -0.79 1.81 -2.35
C ASP A 146 -2.05 2.27 -1.60
N PHE A 147 -2.70 3.37 -2.01
CA PHE A 147 -4.00 3.77 -1.44
C PHE A 147 -5.07 2.71 -1.66
N ILE A 148 -5.17 2.21 -2.90
CA ILE A 148 -6.13 1.18 -3.28
C ILE A 148 -5.82 -0.12 -2.54
N LEU A 149 -4.55 -0.52 -2.49
CA LEU A 149 -4.07 -1.71 -1.78
C LEU A 149 -4.25 -1.61 -0.26
N SER A 150 -4.18 -0.40 0.31
CA SER A 150 -4.44 -0.15 1.73
C SER A 150 -5.94 -0.12 2.07
N ALA A 151 -6.80 -0.06 1.06
CA ALA A 151 -8.25 -0.12 1.21
C ALA A 151 -8.82 -1.54 1.06
N GLU A 152 -8.07 -2.44 0.43
CA GLU A 152 -8.27 -3.89 0.47
C GLU A 152 -7.92 -4.46 1.86
#